data_AF-A0A9Q2ZQB2-F1
#
_entry.id   AF-A0A9Q2ZQB2-F1
#
_cell.length_a   1.000
_cell.length_b   1.000
_cell.length_c   1.000
_cell.angle_alpha   90.00
_cell.angle_beta   90.00
_cell.angle_gamma   90.00
#
_symmetry.space_group_name_H-M   'P 1'
#
loop_
_entity.id
_entity.type
_entity.pdbx_description
1 polymer ?
#
loop_
_entity_poly.entity_id
_entity_poly.type
_entity_poly.pdbx_seq_one_letter_code
_entity_poly.pdbx_strand_id
1 'polypeptide(L)'
;MDVPLFVWLITIAGILALLVFDFYSHVRTPHVPHIRESAFWSAFYIGLAILFGIGILVFGGGQAGGEYFAGWLTEKALSVDNLFVFLIIMSSFAVPKEFQQKVLLVGVAIALVARGVFIALGVTIIENFSWVFYLFGALLFWLAWSQARSGNDHGNEGDSRLIRILKRFIPTSDHYDGDRLTTRVDGKRLFTPMLLVMVAIGLTDVLFALDSIPAIFGLTQDAFIVFTANAFSLLGLRQLYFLIAGLLERLIYLGQGLAVILAFIGVKLVFHAMHVNELPFINGGEHIEWAPEIPIWFSLGFIALTITVATIASLVVSKRRQERGLTPSGEPKESVEADAK
;
A
#
# COMPACT_ATOMS: atom_id res chain seq x y z
N MET A 1 3.66 12.74 -27.15
CA MET A 1 3.71 11.96 -28.40
C MET A 1 2.30 11.72 -28.89
N ASP A 2 2.07 11.76 -30.21
CA ASP A 2 0.77 11.36 -30.76
C ASP A 2 0.72 9.84 -30.88
N VAL A 3 0.24 9.19 -29.82
CA VAL A 3 0.13 7.73 -29.77
C VAL A 3 -1.17 7.29 -30.46
N PRO A 4 -1.11 6.47 -31.52
CA PRO A 4 -2.31 6.01 -32.21
C PRO A 4 -3.25 5.24 -31.29
N LEU A 5 -4.56 5.37 -31.51
CA LEU A 5 -5.59 4.71 -30.69
C LEU A 5 -5.42 3.18 -30.62
N PHE A 6 -4.94 2.54 -31.69
CA PHE A 6 -4.72 1.09 -31.66
C PHE A 6 -3.62 0.69 -30.68
N VAL A 7 -2.58 1.53 -30.47
CA VAL A 7 -1.51 1.28 -29.50
C VAL A 7 -2.09 1.35 -28.09
N TRP A 8 -2.89 2.38 -27.80
CA TRP A 8 -3.65 2.48 -26.56
C TRP A 8 -4.49 1.22 -26.29
N LEU A 9 -5.29 0.79 -27.27
CA LEU A 9 -6.15 -0.38 -27.13
C LEU A 9 -5.36 -1.66 -26.88
N ILE A 10 -4.25 -1.88 -27.60
CA ILE A 10 -3.38 -3.04 -27.41
C ILE A 10 -2.74 -3.01 -26.02
N THR A 11 -2.23 -1.86 -25.58
CA THR A 11 -1.60 -1.72 -24.27
C THR A 11 -2.60 -1.93 -23.13
N ILE A 12 -3.78 -1.32 -23.20
CA ILE A 12 -4.86 -1.54 -22.22
C ILE A 12 -5.28 -3.01 -22.21
N ALA A 13 -5.49 -3.62 -23.37
CA ALA A 13 -5.83 -5.03 -23.46
C ALA A 13 -4.73 -5.93 -22.86
N GLY A 14 -3.46 -5.60 -23.07
CA GLY A 14 -2.32 -6.28 -22.47
C GLY A 14 -2.31 -6.16 -20.94
N ILE A 15 -2.49 -4.96 -20.40
CA ILE A 15 -2.58 -4.72 -18.95
C ILE A 15 -3.76 -5.48 -18.34
N LEU A 16 -4.93 -5.42 -18.97
CA LEU A 16 -6.12 -6.16 -18.53
C LEU A 16 -5.89 -7.67 -18.59
N ALA A 17 -5.23 -8.17 -19.63
CA ALA A 17 -4.87 -9.59 -19.73
C ALA A 17 -3.92 -10.01 -18.60
N LEU A 18 -2.94 -9.17 -18.24
CA LEU A 18 -2.04 -9.42 -17.10
C LEU A 18 -2.79 -9.39 -15.76
N LEU A 19 -3.73 -8.46 -15.57
CA LEU A 19 -4.58 -8.43 -14.37
C LEU A 19 -5.48 -9.66 -14.27
N VAL A 20 -6.12 -10.05 -15.38
CA VAL A 20 -6.95 -11.26 -15.45
C VAL A 20 -6.11 -12.50 -15.21
N PHE A 21 -4.89 -12.54 -15.75
CA PHE A 21 -3.93 -13.59 -15.48
C PHE A 21 -3.58 -13.64 -13.99
N ASP A 22 -3.23 -12.52 -13.35
CA ASP A 22 -2.92 -12.47 -11.91
C ASP A 22 -4.13 -12.94 -11.08
N PHE A 23 -5.35 -12.56 -11.48
CA PHE A 23 -6.59 -13.00 -10.85
C PHE A 23 -6.80 -14.49 -10.98
N TYR A 24 -6.78 -15.02 -12.19
CA TYR A 24 -7.12 -16.43 -12.42
C TYR A 24 -6.05 -17.39 -11.90
N SER A 25 -4.76 -17.03 -12.04
CA SER A 25 -3.64 -17.87 -11.59
C SER A 25 -3.53 -17.97 -10.07
N HIS A 26 -3.90 -16.92 -9.32
CA HIS A 26 -3.64 -16.89 -7.88
C HIS A 26 -4.90 -16.79 -6.99
N VAL A 27 -6.03 -16.25 -7.48
CA VAL A 27 -7.27 -16.21 -6.68
C VAL A 27 -7.98 -17.56 -6.65
N ARG A 28 -7.78 -18.41 -7.65
CA ARG A 28 -8.45 -19.71 -7.74
C ARG A 28 -7.96 -20.73 -6.71
N THR A 29 -6.75 -20.52 -6.17
CA THR A 29 -6.16 -21.33 -5.10
C THR A 29 -5.61 -20.41 -4.02
N PRO A 30 -6.41 -20.03 -3.00
CA PRO A 30 -5.93 -19.24 -1.89
C PRO A 30 -4.76 -19.96 -1.20
N HIS A 31 -3.57 -19.37 -1.27
CA HIS A 31 -2.40 -19.83 -0.51
C HIS A 31 -1.64 -18.62 0.02
N VAL A 32 -0.80 -18.80 1.02
CA VAL A 32 0.16 -17.75 1.39
C VAL A 32 1.36 -17.90 0.46
N PRO A 33 1.73 -16.91 -0.37
CA PRO A 33 2.88 -17.04 -1.26
C PRO A 33 4.16 -17.17 -0.45
N HIS A 34 5.07 -18.02 -0.91
CA HIS A 34 6.40 -18.09 -0.29
C HIS A 34 7.23 -16.85 -0.70
N ILE A 35 8.19 -16.43 0.12
CA ILE A 35 9.08 -15.28 -0.20
C ILE A 35 9.77 -15.46 -1.55
N ARG A 36 10.22 -16.68 -1.86
CA ARG A 36 10.89 -17.02 -3.14
C ARG A 36 9.97 -16.86 -4.35
N GLU A 37 8.72 -17.31 -4.21
CA GLU A 37 7.70 -17.17 -5.25
C GLU A 37 7.36 -15.69 -5.47
N SER A 38 7.19 -14.93 -4.38
CA SER A 38 6.93 -13.49 -4.44
C SER A 38 8.10 -12.73 -5.08
N ALA A 39 9.35 -13.11 -4.76
CA ALA A 39 10.55 -12.53 -5.37
C ALA A 39 10.61 -12.78 -6.88
N PHE A 40 10.33 -14.01 -7.30
CA PHE A 40 10.31 -14.38 -8.71
C PHE A 40 9.25 -13.59 -9.49
N TRP A 41 8.00 -13.58 -9.01
CA TRP A 41 6.93 -12.85 -9.68
C TRP A 41 7.15 -11.34 -9.65
N SER A 42 7.71 -10.79 -8.56
CA SER A 42 8.10 -9.38 -8.52
C SER A 42 9.16 -9.05 -9.58
N ALA A 43 10.18 -9.88 -9.71
CA ALA A 43 11.22 -9.72 -10.74
C ALA A 43 10.64 -9.85 -12.15
N PHE A 44 9.69 -10.76 -12.36
CA PHE A 44 8.97 -10.92 -13.63
C PHE A 44 8.22 -9.64 -14.03
N TYR A 45 7.40 -9.06 -13.14
CA TYR A 45 6.66 -7.83 -13.45
C TYR A 45 7.58 -6.62 -13.61
N ILE A 46 8.67 -6.53 -12.85
CA ILE A 46 9.70 -5.50 -13.05
C ILE A 46 10.36 -5.67 -14.42
N GLY A 47 10.71 -6.90 -14.81
CA GLY A 47 11.28 -7.20 -16.12
C GLY A 47 10.33 -6.82 -17.26
N LEU A 48 9.03 -7.07 -17.11
CA LEU A 48 8.03 -6.69 -18.09
C LEU A 48 7.89 -5.15 -18.22
N ALA A 49 7.94 -4.43 -17.10
CA ALA A 49 7.95 -2.97 -17.11
C ALA A 49 9.20 -2.39 -17.80
N ILE A 50 10.37 -3.00 -17.56
CA ILE A 50 11.62 -2.62 -18.22
C ILE A 50 11.55 -2.90 -19.73
N LEU A 51 11.05 -4.08 -20.11
CA LEU A 51 10.87 -4.46 -21.51
C LEU A 51 9.95 -3.48 -22.24
N PHE A 52 8.83 -3.10 -21.60
CA PHE A 52 7.93 -2.10 -22.14
C PHE A 52 8.62 -0.74 -22.30
N GLY A 53 9.40 -0.31 -21.30
CA GLY A 53 10.18 0.94 -21.36
C GLY A 53 11.25 0.95 -22.45
N ILE A 54 11.91 -0.19 -22.70
CA ILE A 54 12.81 -0.35 -23.85
C ILE A 54 12.03 -0.19 -25.16
N GLY A 55 10.80 -0.74 -25.23
CA GLY A 55 9.89 -0.50 -26.35
C GLY A 55 9.62 0.99 -26.57
N ILE A 56 9.27 1.73 -25.51
CA ILE A 56 9.09 3.19 -25.59
C ILE A 56 10.36 3.90 -26.04
N LEU A 57 11.53 3.49 -25.55
CA LEU A 57 12.80 4.09 -25.92
C LEU A 57 13.13 3.88 -27.41
N VAL A 58 12.85 2.69 -27.94
CA VAL A 58 13.11 2.34 -29.35
C VAL A 58 12.12 3.01 -30.30
N PHE A 59 10.83 3.02 -29.96
CA PHE A 59 9.77 3.51 -30.87
C PHE A 59 9.38 4.98 -30.63
N GLY A 60 9.46 5.46 -29.39
CA GLY A 60 9.15 6.84 -28.97
C GLY A 60 10.38 7.73 -28.80
N GLY A 61 11.59 7.16 -28.88
CA GLY A 61 12.85 7.89 -28.77
C GLY A 61 13.35 8.08 -27.33
N GLY A 62 14.55 8.65 -27.21
CA GLY A 62 15.26 8.77 -25.92
C GLY A 62 14.52 9.61 -24.88
N GLN A 63 13.84 10.69 -25.29
CA GLN A 63 13.06 11.52 -24.37
C GLN A 63 11.89 10.75 -23.77
N ALA A 64 11.04 10.16 -24.60
CA ALA A 64 9.88 9.39 -24.14
C ALA A 64 10.29 8.17 -23.30
N GLY A 65 11.37 7.49 -23.69
CA GLY A 65 11.92 6.39 -22.89
C GLY A 65 12.39 6.86 -21.52
N GLY A 66 13.12 7.98 -21.46
CA GLY A 66 13.57 8.61 -20.22
C GLY A 66 12.40 9.02 -19.31
N GLU A 67 11.40 9.68 -19.88
CA GLU A 67 10.16 10.07 -19.19
C GLU A 67 9.40 8.85 -18.64
N TYR A 68 9.29 7.77 -19.42
CA TYR A 68 8.69 6.51 -18.95
C TYR A 68 9.46 5.91 -17.78
N PHE A 69 10.79 5.77 -17.89
CA PHE A 69 11.58 5.16 -16.81
C PHE A 69 11.57 6.01 -15.55
N ALA A 70 11.67 7.34 -15.69
CA ALA A 70 11.58 8.28 -14.58
C ALA A 70 10.20 8.22 -13.90
N GLY A 71 9.12 8.25 -14.69
CA GLY A 71 7.75 8.13 -14.21
C GLY A 71 7.50 6.78 -13.55
N TRP A 72 7.86 5.67 -14.20
CA TRP A 72 7.66 4.32 -13.68
C TRP A 72 8.44 4.09 -12.38
N LEU A 73 9.70 4.52 -12.29
CA LEU A 73 10.49 4.38 -11.08
C LEU A 73 9.95 5.23 -9.93
N THR A 74 9.53 6.47 -10.23
CA THR A 74 8.87 7.37 -9.28
C THR A 74 7.58 6.77 -8.74
N GLU A 75 6.70 6.31 -9.61
CA GLU A 75 5.46 5.64 -9.23
C GLU A 75 5.71 4.34 -8.48
N LYS A 76 6.73 3.57 -8.87
CA LYS A 76 7.09 2.32 -8.18
C LYS A 76 7.57 2.60 -6.75
N ALA A 77 8.42 3.61 -6.58
CA ALA A 77 8.87 4.05 -5.26
C ALA A 77 7.71 4.51 -4.38
N LEU A 78 6.82 5.36 -4.90
CA LEU A 78 5.63 5.81 -4.18
C LEU A 78 4.69 4.65 -3.83
N SER A 79 4.54 3.66 -4.72
CA SER A 79 3.72 2.47 -4.45
C SER A 79 4.27 1.61 -3.29
N VAL A 80 5.58 1.61 -3.07
CA VAL A 80 6.20 0.89 -1.93
C VAL A 80 5.85 1.57 -0.61
N ASP A 81 5.84 2.90 -0.57
CA ASP A 81 5.37 3.65 0.61
C ASP A 81 3.90 3.31 0.92
N ASN A 82 3.07 3.15 -0.10
CA ASN A 82 1.65 2.80 0.04
C ASN A 82 1.45 1.39 0.65
N LEU A 83 2.36 0.45 0.41
CA LEU A 83 2.29 -0.91 0.95
C LEU A 83 2.30 -0.95 2.48
N PHE A 84 2.95 0.00 3.14
CA PHE A 84 2.95 0.06 4.60
C PHE A 84 1.57 0.38 5.15
N VAL A 85 0.85 1.30 4.52
CA VAL A 85 -0.54 1.58 4.93
C VAL A 85 -1.44 0.37 4.64
N PHE A 86 -1.23 -0.34 3.53
CA PHE A 86 -1.95 -1.59 3.26
C PHE A 86 -1.71 -2.64 4.34
N LEU A 87 -0.46 -2.83 4.78
CA LEU A 87 -0.12 -3.76 5.87
C LEU A 87 -0.88 -3.44 7.16
N ILE A 88 -0.97 -2.16 7.50
CA ILE A 88 -1.69 -1.72 8.70
C ILE A 88 -3.19 -1.86 8.55
N ILE A 89 -3.77 -1.55 7.40
CA ILE A 89 -5.20 -1.80 7.16
C ILE A 89 -5.47 -3.30 7.30
N MET A 90 -4.69 -4.15 6.65
CA MET A 90 -4.85 -5.61 6.73
C MET A 90 -4.70 -6.14 8.16
N SER A 91 -3.69 -5.67 8.89
CA SER A 91 -3.44 -6.06 10.28
C SER A 91 -4.53 -5.55 11.21
N SER A 92 -4.97 -4.31 11.04
CA SER A 92 -6.03 -3.67 11.84
C SER A 92 -7.37 -4.39 11.70
N PHE A 93 -7.67 -4.88 10.49
CA PHE A 93 -8.86 -5.68 10.22
C PHE A 93 -8.67 -7.17 10.49
N ALA A 94 -7.49 -7.57 10.97
CA ALA A 94 -7.11 -8.97 11.18
C ALA A 94 -7.45 -9.87 9.97
N VAL A 95 -7.13 -9.38 8.76
CA VAL A 95 -7.46 -10.08 7.52
C VAL A 95 -6.72 -11.42 7.46
N PRO A 96 -7.43 -12.56 7.33
CA PRO A 96 -6.79 -13.86 7.20
C PRO A 96 -5.79 -13.88 6.05
N LYS A 97 -4.59 -14.46 6.26
CA LYS A 97 -3.47 -14.40 5.30
C LYS A 97 -3.84 -14.94 3.92
N GLU A 98 -4.69 -15.96 3.85
CA GLU A 98 -5.21 -16.56 2.62
C GLU A 98 -6.06 -15.59 1.77
N PHE A 99 -6.70 -14.61 2.41
CA PHE A 99 -7.57 -13.63 1.75
C PHE A 99 -6.86 -12.32 1.41
N GLN A 100 -5.68 -12.05 2.00
CA GLN A 100 -4.93 -10.83 1.73
C GLN A 100 -4.61 -10.67 0.24
N GLN A 101 -4.30 -11.77 -0.46
CA GLN A 101 -4.07 -11.74 -1.91
C GLN A 101 -5.25 -11.15 -2.68
N LYS A 102 -6.47 -11.60 -2.33
CA LYS A 102 -7.70 -11.21 -3.01
C LYS A 102 -8.01 -9.74 -2.75
N VAL A 103 -7.82 -9.27 -1.52
CA VAL A 103 -8.00 -7.85 -1.19
C VAL A 103 -7.02 -6.98 -1.99
N LEU A 104 -5.73 -7.35 -2.04
CA LEU A 104 -4.72 -6.59 -2.78
C LEU A 104 -5.04 -6.53 -4.27
N LEU A 105 -5.50 -7.63 -4.86
CA LEU A 105 -5.84 -7.65 -6.28
C LEU A 105 -7.02 -6.74 -6.58
N VAL A 106 -8.09 -6.81 -5.78
CA VAL A 106 -9.23 -5.89 -5.92
C VAL A 106 -8.77 -4.45 -5.71
N GLY A 107 -7.89 -4.20 -4.74
CA GLY A 107 -7.27 -2.89 -4.51
C GLY A 107 -6.52 -2.37 -5.73
N VAL A 108 -5.66 -3.18 -6.35
CA VAL A 108 -4.93 -2.83 -7.57
C VAL A 108 -5.87 -2.56 -8.74
N ALA A 109 -6.95 -3.33 -8.88
CA ALA A 109 -7.94 -3.10 -9.92
C ALA A 109 -8.67 -1.75 -9.74
N ILE A 110 -9.10 -1.45 -8.51
CA ILE A 110 -9.72 -0.16 -8.16
C ILE A 110 -8.73 0.99 -8.40
N ALA A 111 -7.48 0.83 -7.96
CA ALA A 111 -6.40 1.78 -8.16
C ALA A 111 -6.18 2.11 -9.64
N LEU A 112 -6.04 1.08 -10.49
CA LEU A 112 -5.86 1.26 -11.93
C LEU A 112 -7.01 2.02 -12.59
N VAL A 113 -8.25 1.71 -12.20
CA VAL A 113 -9.43 2.42 -12.70
C VAL A 113 -9.44 3.87 -12.22
N ALA A 114 -9.24 4.11 -10.94
CA ALA A 114 -9.24 5.44 -10.35
C ALA A 114 -8.13 6.32 -10.96
N ARG A 115 -6.93 5.77 -11.12
CA ARG A 115 -5.80 6.47 -11.74
C ARG A 115 -6.06 6.75 -13.21
N GLY A 116 -6.65 5.80 -13.96
CA GLY A 116 -7.11 6.05 -15.32
C GLY A 116 -8.11 7.20 -15.42
N VAL A 117 -9.06 7.28 -14.47
CA VAL A 117 -10.00 8.39 -14.37
C VAL A 117 -9.28 9.70 -14.08
N PHE A 118 -8.37 9.76 -13.10
CA PHE A 118 -7.61 10.97 -12.80
C PHE A 118 -6.73 11.44 -13.96
N ILE A 119 -6.10 10.52 -14.68
CA ILE A 119 -5.31 10.85 -15.87
C ILE A 119 -6.20 11.44 -16.97
N ALA A 120 -7.40 10.87 -17.19
CA ALA A 120 -8.36 11.38 -18.16
C ALA A 120 -8.95 12.74 -17.76
N LEU A 121 -9.14 12.96 -16.46
CA LEU A 121 -9.60 14.23 -15.88
C LEU A 121 -8.50 15.31 -15.87
N GLY A 122 -7.24 14.91 -15.88
CA GLY A 122 -6.08 15.80 -15.83
C GLY A 122 -5.77 16.35 -14.44
N VAL A 123 -4.60 17.00 -14.31
CA VAL A 123 -4.09 17.57 -13.04
C VAL A 123 -5.00 18.64 -12.46
N THR A 124 -5.70 19.40 -13.30
CA THR A 124 -6.50 20.58 -12.90
C THR A 124 -7.63 20.26 -11.92
N ILE A 125 -8.06 19.00 -11.82
CA ILE A 125 -9.09 18.60 -10.84
C ILE A 125 -8.48 18.33 -9.46
N ILE A 126 -7.20 17.95 -9.38
CA ILE A 126 -6.55 17.50 -8.14
C ILE A 126 -6.13 18.67 -7.25
N GLU A 127 -5.82 19.83 -7.83
CA GLU A 127 -5.31 21.01 -7.11
C GLU A 127 -6.23 21.48 -5.96
N ASN A 128 -7.56 21.33 -6.11
CA ASN A 128 -8.55 21.75 -5.10
C ASN A 128 -8.77 20.76 -3.94
N PHE A 129 -8.00 19.66 -3.86
CA PHE A 129 -8.20 18.60 -2.86
C PHE A 129 -7.18 18.62 -1.71
N SER A 130 -6.45 19.73 -1.51
CA SER A 130 -5.40 19.83 -0.46
C SER A 130 -5.89 19.46 0.96
N TRP A 131 -7.15 19.75 1.28
CA TRP A 131 -7.80 19.38 2.55
C TRP A 131 -7.82 17.87 2.84
N VAL A 132 -7.83 17.05 1.78
CA VAL A 132 -7.85 15.59 1.88
C VAL A 132 -6.55 15.07 2.51
N PHE A 133 -5.41 15.70 2.19
CA PHE A 133 -4.12 15.33 2.76
C PHE A 133 -4.05 15.60 4.26
N TYR A 134 -4.66 16.69 4.76
CA TYR A 134 -4.76 16.94 6.20
C TYR A 134 -5.57 15.85 6.93
N LEU A 135 -6.73 15.48 6.38
CA LEU A 135 -7.58 14.44 6.94
C LEU A 135 -6.82 13.10 6.99
N PHE A 136 -6.12 12.77 5.91
CA PHE A 136 -5.39 11.51 5.82
C PHE A 136 -4.13 11.50 6.70
N GLY A 137 -3.39 12.60 6.80
CA GLY A 137 -2.30 12.76 7.76
C GLY A 137 -2.76 12.54 9.20
N ALA A 138 -3.89 13.13 9.58
CA ALA A 138 -4.50 12.89 10.90
C ALA A 138 -4.90 11.42 11.11
N LEU A 139 -5.46 10.75 10.09
CA LEU A 139 -5.76 9.32 10.12
C LEU A 139 -4.49 8.48 10.32
N LEU A 140 -3.40 8.80 9.63
CA LEU A 140 -2.13 8.06 9.76
C LEU A 140 -1.50 8.26 11.15
N PHE A 141 -1.54 9.47 11.72
CA PHE A 141 -1.12 9.67 13.10
C PHE A 141 -1.94 8.85 14.09
N TRP A 142 -3.25 8.78 13.86
CA TRP A 142 -4.14 7.97 14.67
C TRP A 142 -3.82 6.47 14.56
N LEU A 143 -3.57 5.98 13.33
CA LEU A 143 -3.13 4.59 13.09
C LEU A 143 -1.76 4.32 13.72
N ALA A 144 -0.81 5.24 13.62
CA ALA A 144 0.53 5.13 14.21
C ALA A 144 0.43 4.99 15.73
N TRP A 145 -0.39 5.84 16.35
CA TRP A 145 -0.64 5.82 17.78
C TRP A 145 -1.32 4.52 18.24
N SER A 146 -2.32 4.05 17.50
CA SER A 146 -2.99 2.78 17.79
C SER A 146 -1.99 1.62 17.70
N GLN A 147 -1.20 1.58 16.63
CA GLN A 147 -0.21 0.53 16.39
C GLN A 147 0.89 0.51 17.46
N ALA A 148 1.35 1.67 17.93
CA ALA A 148 2.34 1.79 18.99
C ALA A 148 1.82 1.24 20.33
N ARG A 149 0.52 1.37 20.62
CA ARG A 149 -0.10 0.86 21.85
C ARG A 149 -0.41 -0.64 21.79
N SER A 150 -0.81 -1.16 20.63
CA SER A 150 -1.14 -2.59 20.47
C SER A 150 0.09 -3.49 20.30
N GLY A 151 1.28 -2.94 20.11
CA GLY A 151 2.51 -3.69 19.79
C GLY A 151 3.10 -4.59 20.87
N ASN A 152 2.41 -4.81 22.01
CA ASN A 152 2.87 -5.66 23.12
C ASN A 152 1.92 -6.81 23.49
N ASP A 153 0.71 -6.88 22.92
CA ASP A 153 -0.22 -7.99 23.16
C ASP A 153 -0.40 -8.80 21.88
N HIS A 154 0.20 -10.00 21.84
CA HIS A 154 0.00 -10.97 20.77
C HIS A 154 -1.33 -11.74 20.90
N GLY A 155 -2.25 -11.29 21.76
CA GLY A 155 -3.53 -11.93 22.04
C GLY A 155 -4.70 -11.06 21.62
N ASN A 156 -5.33 -11.43 20.50
CA ASN A 156 -6.78 -11.27 20.29
C ASN A 156 -7.40 -9.88 20.51
N GLU A 157 -7.08 -8.90 19.66
CA GLU A 157 -7.94 -7.71 19.54
C GLU A 157 -8.18 -7.37 18.06
N GLY A 158 -9.06 -8.16 17.44
CA GLY A 158 -9.84 -7.75 16.25
C GLY A 158 -10.82 -6.61 16.55
N ASP A 159 -10.43 -5.70 17.45
CA ASP A 159 -11.23 -4.62 18.00
C ASP A 159 -10.59 -3.27 17.63
N SER A 160 -10.00 -3.20 16.43
CA SER A 160 -9.54 -1.94 15.88
C SER A 160 -10.72 -0.98 15.88
N ARG A 161 -10.57 0.11 16.64
CA ARG A 161 -11.57 1.19 16.76
C ARG A 161 -12.03 1.68 15.38
N LEU A 162 -11.23 1.49 14.32
CA LEU A 162 -11.57 1.78 12.94
C LEU A 162 -12.72 0.90 12.43
N ILE A 163 -12.68 -0.42 12.73
CA ILE A 163 -13.76 -1.35 12.43
C ILE A 163 -15.03 -0.94 13.17
N ARG A 164 -14.92 -0.55 14.45
CA ARG A 164 -16.07 -0.11 15.25
C ARG A 164 -16.70 1.17 14.71
N ILE A 165 -15.89 2.12 14.24
CA ILE A 165 -16.37 3.34 13.57
C ILE A 165 -17.08 2.99 12.25
N LEU A 166 -16.47 2.14 11.41
CA LEU A 166 -17.06 1.74 10.13
C LEU A 166 -18.37 0.93 10.32
N LYS A 167 -18.41 0.01 11.29
CA LYS A 167 -19.61 -0.73 11.69
C LYS A 167 -20.75 0.17 12.16
N ARG A 168 -20.46 1.39 12.62
CA ARG A 168 -21.48 2.37 13.03
C ARG A 168 -22.21 2.99 11.84
N PHE A 169 -21.54 3.09 10.69
CA PHE A 169 -22.11 3.68 9.47
C PHE A 169 -22.54 2.64 8.44
N ILE A 170 -21.96 1.44 8.47
CA ILE A 170 -22.20 0.38 7.51
C ILE A 170 -22.65 -0.90 8.25
N PRO A 171 -23.80 -1.50 7.90
CA PRO A 171 -24.23 -2.77 8.49
C PRO A 171 -23.26 -3.89 8.10
N THR A 172 -22.37 -4.27 9.01
CA THR A 172 -21.31 -5.24 8.77
C THR A 172 -21.39 -6.40 9.75
N SER A 173 -21.15 -7.62 9.28
CA SER A 173 -21.03 -8.80 10.14
C SER A 173 -19.79 -8.72 11.03
N ASP A 174 -19.83 -9.37 12.20
CA ASP A 174 -18.70 -9.40 13.12
C ASP A 174 -17.56 -10.32 12.67
N HIS A 175 -17.88 -11.30 11.83
CA HIS A 175 -16.96 -12.35 11.42
C HIS A 175 -16.78 -12.34 9.90
N TYR A 176 -15.62 -12.85 9.45
CA TYR A 176 -15.38 -13.17 8.05
C TYR A 176 -16.21 -14.40 7.65
N ASP A 177 -16.86 -14.33 6.48
CA ASP A 177 -17.58 -15.45 5.85
C ASP A 177 -16.81 -15.87 4.60
N GLY A 178 -15.65 -16.48 4.82
CA GLY A 178 -14.69 -16.80 3.77
C GLY A 178 -14.29 -15.57 2.93
N ASP A 179 -14.36 -15.72 1.62
CA ASP A 179 -14.02 -14.69 0.64
C ASP A 179 -15.24 -13.89 0.15
N ARG A 180 -16.41 -14.07 0.78
CA ARG A 180 -17.66 -13.41 0.41
C ARG A 180 -17.65 -11.94 0.82
N LEU A 181 -18.27 -11.10 -0.01
CA LEU A 181 -18.39 -9.65 0.22
C LEU A 181 -19.66 -9.26 0.99
N THR A 182 -20.68 -10.11 0.93
CA THR A 182 -21.93 -9.95 1.68
C THR A 182 -22.32 -11.27 2.30
N THR A 183 -22.84 -11.23 3.51
CA THR A 183 -23.39 -12.39 4.20
C THR A 183 -24.82 -12.10 4.66
N ARG A 184 -25.53 -13.13 5.11
CA ARG A 184 -26.86 -12.99 5.71
C ARG A 184 -26.78 -13.47 7.16
N VAL A 185 -27.07 -12.55 8.09
CA VAL A 185 -27.17 -12.84 9.53
C VAL A 185 -28.58 -12.43 9.96
N ASP A 186 -29.30 -13.32 10.64
CA ASP A 186 -30.66 -13.09 11.12
C ASP A 186 -31.64 -12.57 10.06
N GLY A 187 -31.56 -13.13 8.85
CA GLY A 187 -32.42 -12.75 7.72
C GLY A 187 -32.10 -11.41 7.05
N LYS A 188 -31.14 -10.63 7.59
CA LYS A 188 -30.70 -9.35 7.02
C LYS A 188 -29.40 -9.53 6.24
N ARG A 189 -29.30 -8.87 5.09
CA ARG A 189 -28.07 -8.84 4.29
C ARG A 189 -27.11 -7.82 4.90
N LEU A 190 -25.93 -8.28 5.31
CA LEU A 190 -24.87 -7.46 5.87
C LEU A 190 -23.65 -7.52 4.95
N PHE A 191 -22.83 -6.48 5.00
CA PHE A 191 -21.51 -6.50 4.39
C PHE A 191 -20.54 -7.30 5.25
N THR A 192 -19.57 -7.97 4.65
CA THR A 192 -18.52 -8.65 5.42
C THR A 192 -17.36 -7.67 5.70
N PRO A 193 -16.54 -7.92 6.74
CA PRO A 193 -15.30 -7.18 6.95
C PRO A 193 -14.40 -7.15 5.71
N MET A 194 -14.42 -8.21 4.90
CA MET A 194 -13.68 -8.30 3.65
C MET A 194 -14.00 -7.16 2.67
N LEU A 195 -15.27 -6.79 2.51
CA LEU A 195 -15.65 -5.67 1.65
C LEU A 195 -15.13 -4.34 2.19
N LEU A 196 -15.25 -4.13 3.51
CA LEU A 196 -14.75 -2.90 4.14
C LEU A 196 -13.25 -2.72 3.91
N VAL A 197 -12.48 -3.79 4.04
CA VAL A 197 -11.03 -3.78 3.80
C VAL A 197 -10.73 -3.45 2.34
N MET A 198 -11.42 -4.08 1.39
CA MET A 198 -11.22 -3.81 -0.04
C MET A 198 -11.52 -2.35 -0.39
N VAL A 199 -12.60 -1.80 0.14
CA VAL A 199 -12.95 -0.39 -0.03
C VAL A 199 -11.92 0.51 0.64
N ALA A 200 -11.45 0.18 1.84
CA ALA A 200 -10.43 0.94 2.54
C ALA A 200 -9.11 0.98 1.75
N ILE A 201 -8.62 -0.16 1.25
CA ILE A 201 -7.41 -0.21 0.41
C ILE A 201 -7.61 0.59 -0.88
N GLY A 202 -8.74 0.41 -1.58
CA GLY A 202 -9.03 1.15 -2.80
C GLY A 202 -9.09 2.67 -2.58
N LEU A 203 -9.77 3.11 -1.50
CA LEU A 203 -9.85 4.51 -1.14
C LEU A 203 -8.47 5.06 -0.75
N THR A 204 -7.70 4.33 0.03
CA THR A 204 -6.33 4.73 0.38
C THR A 204 -5.45 4.89 -0.85
N ASP A 205 -5.57 4.01 -1.86
CA ASP A 205 -4.82 4.20 -3.11
C ASP A 205 -5.26 5.45 -3.87
N VAL A 206 -6.57 5.72 -3.96
CA VAL A 206 -7.11 6.96 -4.54
C VAL A 206 -6.52 8.19 -3.85
N LEU A 207 -6.39 8.16 -2.52
CA LEU A 207 -5.78 9.25 -1.75
C LEU A 207 -4.29 9.39 -2.08
N PHE A 208 -3.56 8.29 -2.21
CA PHE A 208 -2.15 8.34 -2.63
C PHE A 208 -1.95 8.74 -4.09
N ALA A 209 -2.95 8.51 -4.94
CA ALA A 209 -2.96 9.01 -6.31
C ALA A 209 -2.95 10.54 -6.34
N LEU A 210 -3.47 11.22 -5.32
CA LEU A 210 -3.45 12.69 -5.25
C LEU A 210 -2.04 13.27 -5.12
N ASP A 211 -1.09 12.57 -4.48
CA ASP A 211 0.33 12.99 -4.39
C ASP A 211 1.12 12.49 -5.62
N SER A 212 0.89 11.23 -6.02
CA SER A 212 1.65 10.61 -7.11
C SER A 212 1.29 11.14 -8.50
N ILE A 213 0.03 11.50 -8.78
CA ILE A 213 -0.38 11.98 -10.10
C ILE A 213 0.24 13.33 -10.45
N PRO A 214 0.18 14.37 -9.60
CA PRO A 214 0.90 15.61 -9.85
C PRO A 214 2.40 15.39 -10.03
N ALA A 215 3.00 14.48 -9.24
CA ALA A 215 4.42 14.16 -9.34
C ALA A 215 4.80 13.58 -10.71
N ILE A 216 4.04 12.62 -11.25
CA ILE A 216 4.32 12.06 -12.58
C ILE A 216 4.00 13.05 -13.71
N PHE A 217 2.96 13.87 -13.58
CA PHE A 217 2.70 14.94 -14.55
C PHE A 217 3.81 16.01 -14.54
N GLY A 218 4.49 16.22 -13.40
CA GLY A 218 5.70 17.02 -13.33
C GLY A 218 6.89 16.47 -14.13
N LEU A 219 6.90 15.17 -14.44
CA LEU A 219 7.93 14.52 -15.26
C LEU A 219 7.56 14.46 -16.74
N THR A 220 6.27 14.26 -17.06
CA THR A 220 5.79 14.19 -18.44
C THR A 220 4.32 14.58 -18.54
N GLN A 221 3.97 15.27 -19.63
CA GLN A 221 2.59 15.63 -19.96
C GLN A 221 1.96 14.63 -20.93
N ASP A 222 2.69 13.58 -21.33
CA ASP A 222 2.18 12.54 -22.21
C ASP A 222 1.31 11.56 -21.43
N ALA A 223 -0.01 11.65 -21.62
CA ALA A 223 -0.98 10.81 -20.93
C ALA A 223 -0.75 9.30 -21.14
N PHE A 224 -0.18 8.89 -22.28
CA PHE A 224 0.15 7.48 -22.52
C PHE A 224 1.32 7.03 -21.65
N ILE A 225 2.37 7.86 -21.55
CA ILE A 225 3.50 7.58 -20.66
C ILE A 225 3.03 7.56 -19.21
N VAL A 226 2.25 8.55 -18.78
CA VAL A 226 1.68 8.62 -17.43
C VAL A 226 0.87 7.35 -17.11
N PHE A 227 -0.07 6.97 -17.99
CA PHE A 227 -0.90 5.79 -17.80
C PHE A 227 -0.08 4.50 -17.72
N THR A 228 0.86 4.30 -18.65
CA THR A 228 1.63 3.06 -18.74
C THR A 228 2.63 2.92 -17.61
N ALA A 229 3.38 3.97 -17.27
CA ALA A 229 4.28 3.99 -16.12
C ALA A 229 3.55 3.64 -14.82
N ASN A 230 2.35 4.19 -14.65
CA ASN A 230 1.51 3.97 -13.50
C ASN A 230 0.91 2.55 -13.45
N ALA A 231 0.42 2.05 -14.58
CA ALA A 231 -0.07 0.68 -14.67
C ALA A 231 1.02 -0.35 -14.35
N PHE A 232 2.21 -0.20 -14.95
CA PHE A 232 3.34 -1.09 -14.72
C PHE A 232 3.95 -0.95 -13.32
N SER A 233 3.77 0.18 -12.63
CA SER A 233 4.22 0.32 -11.23
C SER A 233 3.32 -0.48 -10.27
N LEU A 234 2.00 -0.49 -10.53
CA LEU A 234 1.02 -1.25 -9.75
C LEU A 234 1.06 -2.76 -10.05
N LEU A 235 1.45 -3.17 -11.26
CA LEU A 235 1.72 -4.58 -11.55
C LEU A 235 2.87 -5.09 -10.66
N GLY A 236 2.67 -6.26 -10.05
CA GLY A 236 3.63 -6.84 -9.10
C GLY A 236 3.53 -6.28 -7.67
N LEU A 237 2.62 -5.35 -7.39
CA LEU A 237 2.46 -4.75 -6.05
C LEU A 237 2.08 -5.80 -5.00
N ARG A 238 1.21 -6.75 -5.35
CA ARG A 238 0.83 -7.88 -4.49
C ARG A 238 2.06 -8.67 -4.03
N GLN A 239 2.97 -8.97 -4.95
CA GLN A 239 4.18 -9.72 -4.66
C GLN A 239 5.13 -8.94 -3.74
N LEU A 240 5.27 -7.64 -3.98
CA LEU A 240 6.04 -6.75 -3.10
C LEU A 240 5.44 -6.69 -1.70
N TYR A 241 4.11 -6.64 -1.58
CA TYR A 241 3.44 -6.74 -0.29
C TYR A 241 3.87 -8.01 0.46
N PHE A 242 3.80 -9.19 -0.16
CA PHE A 242 4.16 -10.44 0.52
C PHE A 242 5.65 -10.57 0.81
N LEU A 243 6.52 -9.98 -0.01
CA LEU A 243 7.94 -9.86 0.30
C LEU A 243 8.15 -9.02 1.56
N ILE A 244 7.58 -7.82 1.61
CA ILE A 244 7.73 -6.91 2.75
C ILE A 244 7.09 -7.53 3.99
N ALA A 245 5.84 -8.00 3.89
CA ALA A 245 5.11 -8.68 4.98
C ALA A 245 5.92 -9.84 5.54
N GLY A 246 6.43 -10.73 4.68
CA GLY A 246 7.19 -11.91 5.10
C GLY A 246 8.54 -11.61 5.75
N LEU A 247 9.17 -10.48 5.40
CA LEU A 247 10.36 -9.98 6.09
C LEU A 247 10.00 -9.39 7.46
N LEU A 248 8.91 -8.63 7.50
CA LEU A 248 8.42 -7.92 8.66
C LEU A 248 7.85 -8.85 9.76
N GLU A 249 7.16 -9.93 9.39
CA GLU A 249 6.62 -10.94 10.32
C GLU A 249 7.70 -11.61 11.19
N ARG A 250 8.98 -11.55 10.78
CA ARG A 250 10.11 -12.10 11.54
C ARG A 250 10.61 -11.15 12.63
N LEU A 251 10.06 -9.93 12.69
CA LEU A 251 10.54 -8.89 13.58
C LEU A 251 9.71 -8.86 14.87
N ILE A 252 10.39 -8.99 16.02
CA ILE A 252 9.80 -8.83 17.35
C ILE A 252 9.21 -7.42 17.51
N TYR A 253 9.87 -6.42 16.94
CA TYR A 253 9.47 -5.00 17.01
C TYR A 253 8.68 -4.54 15.79
N LEU A 254 7.93 -5.44 15.16
CA LEU A 254 7.16 -5.12 13.96
C LEU A 254 6.18 -3.96 14.19
N GLY A 255 5.39 -4.03 15.26
CA GLY A 255 4.39 -3.00 15.56
C GLY A 255 5.01 -1.62 15.76
N GLN A 256 6.14 -1.54 16.48
CA GLN A 256 6.85 -0.29 16.73
C GLN A 256 7.46 0.26 15.44
N GLY A 257 8.06 -0.60 14.60
CA GLY A 257 8.59 -0.19 13.29
C GLY A 257 7.51 0.38 12.37
N LEU A 258 6.35 -0.29 12.28
CA LEU A 258 5.21 0.19 11.51
C LEU A 258 4.64 1.51 12.05
N ALA A 259 4.58 1.69 13.36
CA ALA A 259 4.11 2.93 13.97
C ALA A 259 5.02 4.14 13.62
N VAL A 260 6.35 3.94 13.64
CA VAL A 260 7.31 5.00 13.26
C VAL A 260 7.18 5.35 11.78
N ILE A 261 7.07 4.36 10.90
CA ILE A 261 6.87 4.58 9.46
C ILE A 261 5.56 5.35 9.22
N LEU A 262 4.47 4.98 9.88
CA LEU A 262 3.19 5.68 9.77
C LEU A 262 3.24 7.13 10.23
N ALA A 263 3.84 7.39 11.40
CA ALA A 263 3.97 8.73 11.90
C ALA A 263 4.76 9.60 10.91
N PHE A 264 5.83 9.04 10.33
CA PHE A 264 6.62 9.71 9.31
C PHE A 264 5.83 10.01 8.03
N ILE A 265 5.10 9.02 7.48
CA ILE A 265 4.25 9.24 6.31
C ILE A 265 3.14 10.26 6.62
N GLY A 266 2.58 10.23 7.83
CA GLY A 266 1.61 11.23 8.30
C GLY A 266 2.19 12.64 8.32
N VAL A 267 3.42 12.81 8.82
CA VAL A 267 4.16 14.09 8.76
C VAL A 267 4.34 14.53 7.31
N LYS A 268 4.82 13.63 6.44
CA LYS A 268 5.01 13.93 5.01
C LYS A 268 3.73 14.48 4.37
N LEU A 269 2.60 13.83 4.59
CA LEU A 269 1.32 14.23 4.02
C LEU A 269 0.82 15.57 4.57
N VAL A 270 1.02 15.84 5.87
CA VAL A 270 0.67 17.14 6.45
C VAL A 270 1.56 18.24 5.88
N PHE A 271 2.87 18.00 5.69
CA PHE A 271 3.75 18.98 5.06
C PHE A 271 3.37 19.25 3.61
N HIS A 272 3.02 18.22 2.85
CA HIS A 272 2.48 18.40 1.50
C HIS A 272 1.17 19.22 1.53
N ALA A 273 0.25 18.91 2.45
CA ALA A 273 -0.98 19.66 2.62
C ALA A 273 -0.75 21.14 2.96
N MET A 274 0.28 21.43 3.77
CA MET A 274 0.70 22.78 4.12
C MET A 274 1.31 23.53 2.94
N HIS A 275 2.06 22.83 2.09
CA HIS A 275 2.65 23.41 0.88
C HIS A 275 1.58 23.77 -0.15
N VAL A 276 0.57 22.91 -0.33
CA VAL A 276 -0.58 23.10 -1.27
C VAL A 276 -1.79 23.71 -0.55
N ASN A 277 -1.61 24.35 0.60
CA ASN A 277 -2.73 24.79 1.42
C ASN A 277 -3.57 25.88 0.73
N GLU A 278 -4.86 25.59 0.55
CA GLU A 278 -5.86 26.53 0.01
C GLU A 278 -7.01 26.78 1.00
N LEU A 279 -6.92 26.21 2.21
CA LEU A 279 -8.01 26.26 3.18
C LEU A 279 -8.09 27.63 3.85
N PRO A 280 -9.21 28.37 3.76
CA PRO A 280 -9.30 29.75 4.28
C PRO A 280 -9.03 29.88 5.78
N PHE A 281 -9.24 28.81 6.54
CA PHE A 281 -9.03 28.77 7.99
C PHE A 281 -7.61 28.32 8.41
N ILE A 282 -6.78 27.85 7.48
CA ILE A 282 -5.37 27.52 7.71
C ILE A 282 -4.53 28.55 6.96
N ASN A 283 -3.69 29.31 7.66
CA ASN A 283 -2.83 30.34 7.07
C ASN A 283 -3.57 31.32 6.11
N GLY A 284 -4.85 31.61 6.37
CA GLY A 284 -5.66 32.50 5.53
C GLY A 284 -5.94 31.99 4.11
N GLY A 285 -5.73 30.70 3.84
CA GLY A 285 -5.81 30.13 2.50
C GLY A 285 -4.55 30.29 1.66
N GLU A 286 -3.46 30.81 2.22
CA GLU A 286 -2.18 30.89 1.53
C GLU A 286 -1.27 29.69 1.82
N HIS A 287 -0.41 29.38 0.84
CA HIS A 287 0.62 28.36 0.93
C HIS A 287 1.59 28.65 2.09
N ILE A 288 2.00 27.60 2.80
CA ILE A 288 2.95 27.72 3.90
C ILE A 288 4.36 27.42 3.37
N GLU A 289 5.09 28.45 2.96
CA GLU A 289 6.39 28.31 2.28
C GLU A 289 7.49 27.68 3.14
N TRP A 290 7.37 27.70 4.48
CA TRP A 290 8.36 27.07 5.37
C TRP A 290 8.20 25.55 5.47
N ALA A 291 7.08 24.99 5.02
CA ALA A 291 6.83 23.55 5.08
C ALA A 291 7.77 22.83 4.08
N PRO A 292 8.67 21.95 4.55
CA PRO A 292 9.63 21.30 3.68
C PRO A 292 8.95 20.22 2.84
N GLU A 293 9.22 20.21 1.53
CA GLU A 293 8.90 19.06 0.69
C GLU A 293 9.84 17.91 1.04
N ILE A 294 9.27 16.75 1.41
CA ILE A 294 10.06 15.56 1.72
C ILE A 294 10.27 14.78 0.42
N PRO A 295 11.51 14.70 -0.11
CA PRO A 295 11.77 13.98 -1.34
C PRO A 295 11.55 12.48 -1.18
N ILE A 296 11.20 11.82 -2.29
CA ILE A 296 10.95 10.37 -2.33
C ILE A 296 12.16 9.56 -1.80
N TRP A 297 13.37 9.93 -2.19
CA TRP A 297 14.58 9.22 -1.75
C TRP A 297 14.79 9.31 -0.23
N PHE A 298 14.39 10.43 0.39
CA PHE A 298 14.44 10.58 1.84
C PHE A 298 13.40 9.70 2.52
N SER A 299 12.18 9.63 1.96
CA SER A 299 11.12 8.72 2.42
C SER A 299 11.57 7.27 2.42
N LEU A 300 12.06 6.79 1.27
CA LEU A 300 12.58 5.43 1.12
C LEU A 300 13.77 5.17 2.04
N GLY A 301 14.68 6.13 2.18
CA GLY A 301 15.83 6.06 3.07
C GLY A 301 15.41 5.93 4.54
N PHE A 302 14.43 6.73 4.98
CA PHE A 302 13.88 6.69 6.33
C PHE A 302 13.18 5.35 6.61
N ILE A 303 12.39 4.85 5.67
CA ILE A 303 11.72 3.55 5.77
C ILE A 303 12.76 2.43 5.86
N ALA A 304 13.74 2.41 4.95
CA ALA A 304 14.80 1.40 4.92
C ALA A 304 15.62 1.43 6.22
N LEU A 305 15.96 2.62 6.73
CA LEU A 305 16.63 2.79 8.01
C LEU A 305 15.78 2.24 9.16
N THR A 306 14.49 2.57 9.21
CA THR A 306 13.58 2.12 10.26
C THR A 306 13.46 0.60 10.27
N ILE A 307 13.29 -0.03 9.10
CA ILE A 307 13.27 -1.49 8.97
C ILE A 307 14.61 -2.10 9.39
N THR A 308 15.73 -1.50 9.00
CA THR A 308 17.08 -1.98 9.35
C THR A 308 17.28 -1.94 10.87
N VAL A 309 16.94 -0.83 11.52
CA VAL A 309 17.03 -0.66 12.97
C VAL A 309 16.11 -1.66 13.69
N ALA A 310 14.85 -1.79 13.25
CA ALA A 310 13.91 -2.76 13.82
C ALA A 310 14.42 -4.21 13.65
N THR A 311 15.02 -4.51 12.50
CA THR A 311 15.62 -5.82 12.21
C THR A 311 16.80 -6.13 13.12
N ILE A 312 17.76 -5.20 13.22
CA ILE A 312 18.93 -5.36 14.10
C ILE A 312 18.49 -5.50 15.56
N ALA A 313 17.59 -4.64 16.04
CA ALA A 313 17.05 -4.70 17.38
C ALA A 313 16.35 -6.06 17.66
N SER A 314 15.55 -6.53 16.70
CA SER A 314 14.88 -7.83 16.79
C SER A 314 15.88 -9.00 16.88
N LEU A 315 16.92 -9.02 16.04
CA LEU A 315 17.94 -10.07 16.04
C LEU A 315 18.79 -10.06 17.31
N VAL A 316 19.15 -8.88 17.82
CA VAL A 316 19.91 -8.74 19.08
C VAL A 316 19.10 -9.28 20.25
N VAL A 317 17.81 -8.96 20.31
CA VAL A 317 16.92 -9.42 21.38
C VAL A 317 16.63 -10.91 21.25
N SER A 318 16.40 -11.43 20.04
CA SER A 318 16.17 -12.86 19.83
C SER A 318 17.39 -13.69 20.26
N LYS A 319 18.61 -13.24 19.92
CA LYS A 319 19.85 -13.90 20.32
C LYS A 319 20.03 -13.91 21.84
N ARG A 320 19.81 -12.76 22.51
CA ARG A 320 19.88 -12.67 23.98
C ARG A 320 18.83 -13.54 24.69
N ARG A 321 17.62 -13.65 24.13
CA ARG A 321 16.56 -14.54 24.66
C ARG A 321 16.96 -16.00 24.51
N GLN A 322 17.51 -16.38 23.35
CA GLN A 322 17.99 -17.74 23.10
C GLN A 322 19.15 -18.13 24.04
N GLU A 323 20.11 -17.22 24.28
CA GLU A 323 21.20 -17.40 25.26
C GLU A 323 20.70 -17.59 26.69
N ARG A 324 19.53 -17.03 27.02
CA ARG A 324 18.86 -17.17 28.33
C ARG A 324 17.89 -18.36 28.41
N GLY A 325 17.83 -19.21 27.37
CA GLY A 325 16.91 -20.35 27.33
C GLY A 325 15.42 -19.97 27.20
N LEU A 326 15.12 -18.74 26.79
CA LEU A 326 13.77 -18.23 26.58
C LEU A 326 13.35 -18.36 25.10
N THR A 327 12.05 -18.51 24.86
CA THR A 327 11.45 -18.44 23.52
C THR A 327 11.55 -17.02 22.94
N PRO A 328 11.33 -16.83 21.63
CA PRO A 328 11.24 -15.50 21.02
C PRO A 328 10.14 -14.62 21.63
N SER A 329 9.08 -15.18 22.22
CA SER A 329 8.04 -14.48 23.00
C SER A 329 8.51 -14.09 24.40
N GLY A 330 9.58 -14.68 24.92
CA GLY A 330 10.13 -14.40 26.25
C GLY A 330 9.73 -15.41 27.33
N GLU A 331 9.16 -16.55 26.94
CA GLU A 331 8.71 -17.61 27.86
C GLU A 331 9.82 -18.64 28.11
N PRO A 332 9.86 -19.28 29.29
CA PRO A 332 10.77 -20.41 29.55
C PRO A 332 10.49 -21.58 28.60
N LYS A 333 11.54 -22.14 27.97
CA LYS A 333 11.39 -23.28 27.03
C LYS A 333 10.65 -24.49 27.61
N GLU A 334 10.76 -24.74 28.92
CA GLU A 334 10.09 -25.87 29.59
C GLU A 334 8.56 -25.71 29.69
N SER A 335 8.03 -24.48 29.67
CA SER A 335 6.59 -24.24 29.80
C SER A 335 5.79 -24.62 28.54
N VAL A 336 6.42 -24.56 27.36
CA VAL A 336 5.76 -24.86 26.07
C VAL A 336 5.58 -26.37 25.84
N GLU A 337 6.43 -27.22 26.43
CA GLU A 337 6.30 -28.67 26.34
C GLU A 337 5.21 -29.23 27.28
N ALA A 338 4.80 -28.48 28.31
CA ALA A 338 3.77 -28.90 29.25
C ALA A 338 2.33 -28.71 28.70
N ASP A 339 2.11 -27.73 27.83
CA ASP A 339 0.81 -27.46 27.21
C ASP A 339 0.56 -28.26 25.90
N ALA A 340 1.56 -29.01 25.44
CA ALA A 340 1.50 -29.82 24.20
C ALA A 340 1.29 -31.34 24.46
N LYS A 341 1.04 -31.75 25.70
CA LYS A 341 0.63 -33.10 26.11
C LYS A 341 -0.77 -33.07 26.69
#